data_AF-A0A537IFF1-F1
#
_entry.id   AF-A0A537IFF1-F1
#
_cell.length_a   1.000
_cell.length_b   1.000
_cell.length_c   1.000
_cell.angle_alpha   90.00
_cell.angle_beta   90.00
_cell.angle_gamma   90.00
#
_symmetry.space_group_name_H-M   'P 1'
#
loop_
_entity.id
_entity.type
_entity.pdbx_description
1 polymer ?
#
loop_
_entity_poly.entity_id
_entity_poly.type
_entity_poly.pdbx_seq_one_letter_code
_entity_poly.pdbx_strand_id
1 'polypeptide(L)'
;EEKSRIVDKIIEHTISSKFPGEIVLNLIGSVYTLTREEPGTSLRDAREFATLLNSCGRMNRAGLGIAIGIGDRGESYQEAQQLYSEYKTQLSKYMNWVATAPNATRTGKNVVIVNGKGIIDESMTGAVSSLISSSKLFGESKVTIVTTLTRSGEAKISTRATEQLVQKGVNLGKILQNLSPKYGGIGGGHAIAAGATIPSSELDRFLRDLEKSLDEMLA
;
A
#
# COMPACT_ATOMS: atom_id res chain seq x y z
N GLU A 1 7.38 -29.78 -12.86
CA GLU A 1 7.37 -29.53 -14.31
C GLU A 1 6.43 -28.42 -14.73
N GLU A 2 5.12 -28.49 -14.45
CA GLU A 2 4.16 -27.46 -14.91
C GLU A 2 4.43 -26.05 -14.38
N LYS A 3 4.74 -25.90 -13.09
CA LYS A 3 5.09 -24.59 -12.49
C LYS A 3 6.31 -23.95 -13.17
N SER A 4 7.36 -24.73 -13.43
CA SER A 4 8.56 -24.26 -14.14
C SER A 4 8.21 -23.79 -15.54
N ARG A 5 7.42 -24.58 -16.29
CA ARG A 5 6.97 -24.20 -17.64
C ARG A 5 6.17 -22.89 -17.67
N ILE A 6 5.30 -22.66 -16.67
CA ILE A 6 4.56 -21.40 -16.56
C ILE A 6 5.50 -20.24 -16.28
N VAL A 7 6.44 -20.40 -15.33
CA VAL A 7 7.43 -19.37 -15.02
C VAL A 7 8.26 -19.03 -16.25
N ASP A 8 8.77 -20.03 -16.97
CA ASP A 8 9.55 -19.83 -18.21
C ASP A 8 8.78 -19.00 -19.23
N LYS A 9 7.49 -19.31 -19.44
CA LYS A 9 6.62 -18.56 -20.36
C LYS A 9 6.30 -17.14 -19.89
N ILE A 10 6.16 -16.91 -18.58
CA ILE A 10 6.00 -15.55 -18.03
C ILE A 10 7.29 -14.75 -18.25
N ILE A 11 8.46 -15.36 -18.08
CA ILE A 11 9.76 -14.72 -18.31
C ILE A 11 9.90 -14.33 -19.79
N GLU A 12 9.65 -15.25 -20.72
CA GLU A 12 9.67 -14.97 -22.17
C GLU A 12 8.72 -13.82 -22.54
N HIS A 13 7.51 -13.80 -21.98
CA HIS A 13 6.53 -12.75 -22.24
C HIS A 13 6.97 -11.38 -21.67
N THR A 14 7.56 -11.38 -20.47
CA THR A 14 8.03 -10.16 -19.81
C THR A 14 9.17 -9.51 -20.59
N ILE A 15 10.11 -10.32 -21.09
CA ILE A 15 11.23 -9.87 -21.94
C ILE A 15 10.71 -9.30 -23.27
N SER A 16 9.78 -9.99 -23.94
CA SER A 16 9.22 -9.50 -25.21
C SER A 16 8.41 -8.21 -25.07
N SER A 17 7.85 -7.96 -23.88
CA SER A 17 7.12 -6.73 -23.54
C SER A 17 8.02 -5.57 -23.10
N LYS A 18 9.34 -5.67 -23.27
CA LYS A 18 10.36 -4.64 -22.94
C LYS A 18 10.42 -4.23 -21.46
N PHE A 19 10.01 -5.10 -20.54
CA PHE A 19 10.25 -4.85 -19.12
C PHE A 19 11.75 -5.05 -18.79
N PRO A 20 12.33 -4.23 -17.90
CA PRO A 20 13.70 -4.44 -17.40
C PRO A 20 13.90 -5.86 -16.85
N GLY A 21 15.05 -6.47 -17.15
CA GLY A 21 15.39 -7.83 -16.69
C GLY A 21 15.38 -8.00 -15.17
N GLU A 22 15.60 -6.93 -14.41
CA GLU A 22 15.50 -6.92 -12.95
C GLU A 22 14.08 -7.25 -12.46
N ILE A 23 13.04 -6.89 -13.21
CA ILE A 23 11.64 -7.22 -12.88
C ILE A 23 11.41 -8.73 -12.98
N VAL A 24 12.09 -9.39 -13.92
CA VAL A 24 12.02 -10.82 -14.13
C VAL A 24 12.58 -11.57 -12.92
N LEU A 25 13.67 -11.07 -12.32
CA LEU A 25 14.26 -11.65 -11.11
C LEU A 25 13.33 -11.59 -9.90
N ASN A 26 12.42 -10.61 -9.85
CA ASN A 26 11.43 -10.50 -8.77
C ASN A 26 10.26 -11.49 -8.90
N LEU A 27 10.13 -12.20 -10.02
CA LEU A 27 9.08 -13.22 -10.21
C LEU A 27 9.37 -14.52 -9.45
N ILE A 28 10.64 -14.78 -9.12
CA ILE A 28 11.08 -15.97 -8.41
C ILE A 28 11.59 -15.55 -7.04
N GLY A 29 11.05 -16.15 -5.99
CA GLY A 29 11.42 -15.80 -4.63
C GLY A 29 11.03 -16.86 -3.62
N SER A 30 11.21 -16.51 -2.35
CA SER A 30 10.84 -17.39 -1.24
C SER A 30 9.33 -17.41 -1.04
N VAL A 31 8.78 -18.63 -0.99
CA VAL A 31 7.38 -18.89 -0.66
C VAL A 31 7.32 -19.70 0.63
N TYR A 32 6.58 -19.19 1.62
CA TYR A 32 6.40 -19.84 2.90
C TYR A 32 5.08 -20.60 2.89
N THR A 33 5.16 -21.94 2.92
CA THR A 33 4.00 -22.83 2.90
C THR A 33 3.68 -23.30 4.32
N LEU A 34 2.46 -23.04 4.78
CA LEU A 34 1.95 -23.53 6.07
C LEU A 34 1.42 -24.95 5.88
N THR A 35 2.27 -25.95 6.14
CA THR A 35 2.00 -27.36 5.81
C THR A 35 0.83 -27.98 6.56
N ARG A 36 0.36 -27.35 7.65
CA ARG A 36 -0.83 -27.77 8.41
C ARG A 36 -2.15 -27.28 7.80
N GLU A 37 -2.11 -26.37 6.84
CA GLU A 37 -3.30 -25.86 6.16
C GLU A 37 -3.63 -26.68 4.90
N GLU A 38 -4.92 -26.79 4.61
CA GLU A 38 -5.47 -27.56 3.48
C GLU A 38 -4.85 -27.13 2.13
N PRO A 39 -4.35 -28.07 1.31
CA PRO A 39 -3.89 -27.78 -0.06
C PRO A 39 -4.94 -27.03 -0.88
N GLY A 40 -4.52 -26.05 -1.67
CA GLY A 40 -5.41 -25.30 -2.56
C GLY A 40 -6.20 -24.17 -1.88
N THR A 41 -6.05 -23.97 -0.57
CA THR A 41 -6.64 -22.84 0.15
C THR A 41 -5.68 -21.65 0.24
N SER A 42 -6.24 -20.44 0.37
CA SER A 42 -5.46 -19.21 0.58
C SER A 42 -4.77 -19.14 1.95
N LEU A 43 -5.07 -20.08 2.86
CA LEU A 43 -4.41 -20.15 4.17
C LEU A 43 -3.05 -20.83 4.08
N ARG A 44 -2.82 -21.64 3.06
CA ARG A 44 -1.60 -22.42 2.92
C ARG A 44 -0.39 -21.62 2.47
N ASP A 45 -0.59 -20.56 1.70
CA ASP A 45 0.45 -19.60 1.39
C ASP A 45 0.47 -18.50 2.47
N ALA A 46 1.61 -18.31 3.14
CA ALA A 46 1.68 -17.37 4.25
C ALA A 46 1.45 -15.91 3.83
N ARG A 47 1.76 -15.54 2.59
CA ARG A 47 1.53 -14.19 2.06
C ARG A 47 0.05 -13.98 1.76
N GLU A 48 -0.62 -14.96 1.18
CA GLU A 48 -2.07 -14.93 0.97
C GLU A 48 -2.82 -14.88 2.31
N PHE A 49 -2.40 -15.71 3.27
CA PHE A 49 -3.01 -15.72 4.60
C PHE A 49 -2.79 -14.38 5.32
N ALA A 50 -1.58 -13.83 5.32
CA ALA A 50 -1.33 -12.50 5.87
C ALA A 50 -2.20 -11.42 5.20
N THR A 51 -2.44 -11.53 3.89
CA THR A 51 -3.30 -10.60 3.16
C THR A 51 -4.77 -10.72 3.59
N LEU A 52 -5.28 -11.94 3.80
CA LEU A 52 -6.62 -12.19 4.35
C LEU A 52 -6.78 -11.62 5.76
N LEU A 53 -5.79 -11.80 6.63
CA LEU A 53 -5.83 -11.22 7.98
C LEU A 53 -5.81 -9.68 7.94
N ASN A 54 -4.99 -9.12 7.05
CA ASN A 54 -4.91 -7.68 6.85
C ASN A 54 -6.23 -7.08 6.33
N SER A 55 -6.94 -7.77 5.43
CA SER A 55 -8.25 -7.30 4.97
C SER A 55 -9.28 -7.32 6.10
N CYS A 56 -9.27 -8.33 6.97
CA CYS A 56 -10.13 -8.38 8.15
C CYS A 56 -9.93 -7.15 9.06
N GLY A 57 -8.68 -6.79 9.34
CA GLY A 57 -8.37 -5.59 10.14
C GLY A 57 -8.83 -4.29 9.47
N ARG A 58 -8.56 -4.13 8.17
CA ARG A 58 -8.93 -2.91 7.42
C ARG A 58 -10.43 -2.74 7.26
N MET A 59 -11.17 -3.84 7.14
CA MET A 59 -12.62 -3.84 6.99
C MET A 59 -13.36 -3.81 8.34
N ASN A 60 -12.70 -3.42 9.44
CA ASN A 60 -13.27 -3.37 10.80
C ASN A 60 -13.84 -4.70 11.30
N ARG A 61 -13.32 -5.84 10.82
CA ARG A 61 -13.71 -7.20 11.23
C ARG A 61 -12.51 -7.97 11.81
N ALA A 62 -11.69 -7.31 12.63
CA ALA A 62 -10.49 -7.90 13.22
C ALA A 62 -10.77 -9.21 14.00
N GLY A 63 -11.97 -9.33 14.60
CA GLY A 63 -12.42 -10.56 15.26
C GLY A 63 -12.42 -11.79 14.36
N LEU A 64 -12.77 -11.64 13.06
CA LEU A 64 -12.66 -12.75 12.09
C LEU A 64 -11.20 -13.15 11.88
N GLY A 65 -10.31 -12.18 11.77
CA GLY A 65 -8.88 -12.46 11.65
C GLY A 65 -8.33 -13.22 12.86
N ILE A 66 -8.78 -12.87 14.08
CA ILE A 66 -8.42 -13.59 15.30
C ILE A 66 -8.99 -15.02 15.27
N ALA A 67 -10.27 -15.20 14.93
CA ALA A 67 -10.92 -16.50 14.87
C ALA A 67 -10.18 -17.47 13.92
N ILE A 68 -9.82 -17.00 12.73
CA ILE A 68 -9.02 -17.80 11.78
C ILE A 68 -7.60 -18.03 12.33
N GLY A 69 -6.99 -17.02 12.97
CA GLY A 69 -5.67 -17.13 13.58
C GLY A 69 -5.58 -18.21 14.66
N ILE A 70 -6.66 -18.43 15.43
CA ILE A 70 -6.72 -19.48 16.47
C ILE A 70 -7.17 -20.85 15.96
N GLY A 71 -7.50 -20.97 14.67
CA GLY A 71 -7.78 -22.26 14.04
C GLY A 71 -9.21 -22.47 13.51
N ASP A 72 -10.09 -21.46 13.53
CA ASP A 72 -11.40 -21.61 12.91
C ASP A 72 -11.27 -21.68 11.38
N ARG A 73 -11.71 -22.80 10.80
CA ARG A 73 -11.72 -23.08 9.35
C ARG A 73 -13.13 -23.25 8.79
N GLY A 74 -14.16 -23.05 9.63
CA GLY A 74 -15.56 -23.13 9.27
C GLY A 74 -16.12 -21.76 8.86
N GLU A 75 -17.16 -21.31 9.56
CA GLU A 75 -17.93 -20.11 9.23
C GLU A 75 -17.07 -18.84 9.20
N SER A 76 -16.18 -18.65 10.18
CA SER A 76 -15.32 -17.45 10.22
C SER A 76 -14.39 -17.36 9.00
N TYR A 77 -13.91 -18.50 8.50
CA TYR A 77 -13.06 -18.51 7.31
C TYR A 77 -13.87 -18.18 6.05
N GLN A 78 -15.06 -18.77 5.88
CA GLN A 78 -15.95 -18.44 4.76
C GLN A 78 -16.31 -16.95 4.75
N GLU A 79 -16.64 -16.40 5.92
CA GLU A 79 -16.96 -14.97 6.04
C GLU A 79 -15.76 -14.09 5.70
N ALA A 80 -14.55 -14.48 6.12
CA ALA A 80 -13.34 -13.74 5.78
C ALA A 80 -13.00 -13.79 4.28
N GLN A 81 -13.27 -14.91 3.59
CA GLN A 81 -13.10 -15.00 2.13
C GLN A 81 -14.05 -14.05 1.40
N GLN A 82 -15.29 -13.95 1.85
CA GLN A 82 -16.27 -13.00 1.32
C GLN A 82 -15.81 -11.55 1.57
N LEU A 83 -15.42 -11.25 2.80
CA LEU A 83 -14.88 -9.93 3.18
C LEU A 83 -13.64 -9.55 2.37
N TYR A 84 -12.76 -10.52 2.07
CA TYR A 84 -11.60 -10.29 1.22
C TYR A 84 -11.97 -9.97 -0.23
N SER A 85 -13.02 -10.60 -0.75
CA SER A 85 -13.54 -10.28 -2.08
C SER A 85 -14.09 -8.86 -2.14
N GLU A 86 -14.85 -8.45 -1.13
CA GLU A 86 -15.36 -7.07 -0.99
C GLU A 86 -14.22 -6.04 -0.87
N TYR A 87 -13.21 -6.35 -0.06
CA TYR A 87 -12.01 -5.54 0.08
C TYR A 87 -11.30 -5.32 -1.26
N LYS A 88 -11.13 -6.39 -2.08
CA LYS A 88 -10.56 -6.28 -3.43
C LYS A 88 -11.41 -5.39 -4.32
N THR A 89 -12.73 -5.57 -4.34
CA THR A 89 -13.65 -4.75 -5.11
C THR A 89 -13.55 -3.27 -4.72
N GLN A 90 -13.43 -2.96 -3.42
CA GLN A 90 -13.27 -1.60 -2.93
C GLN A 90 -11.94 -0.98 -3.35
N LEU A 91 -10.83 -1.73 -3.27
CA LEU A 91 -9.53 -1.28 -3.79
C LEU A 91 -9.58 -0.99 -5.29
N SER A 92 -10.21 -1.85 -6.08
CA SER A 92 -10.37 -1.63 -7.52
C SER A 92 -11.17 -0.35 -7.80
N LYS A 93 -12.22 -0.05 -7.04
CA LYS A 93 -12.96 1.22 -7.15
C LYS A 93 -12.08 2.43 -6.86
N TYR A 94 -11.25 2.38 -5.82
CA TYR A 94 -10.31 3.46 -5.50
C TYR A 94 -9.28 3.67 -6.59
N MET A 95 -8.67 2.59 -7.10
CA MET A 95 -7.68 2.68 -8.17
C MET A 95 -8.29 3.23 -9.47
N ASN A 96 -9.51 2.82 -9.82
CA ASN A 96 -10.22 3.38 -10.97
C ASN A 96 -10.51 4.87 -10.79
N TRP A 97 -10.94 5.29 -9.59
CA TRP A 97 -11.15 6.70 -9.28
C TRP A 97 -9.85 7.51 -9.39
N VAL A 98 -8.74 7.02 -8.82
CA VAL A 98 -7.42 7.65 -8.93
C VAL A 98 -7.00 7.84 -10.39
N ALA A 99 -7.30 6.86 -11.26
CA ALA A 99 -6.91 6.89 -12.66
C ALA A 99 -7.80 7.81 -13.54
N THR A 100 -9.06 8.03 -13.17
CA THR A 100 -10.05 8.67 -14.05
C THR A 100 -10.54 10.03 -13.59
N ALA A 101 -10.46 10.34 -12.29
CA ALA A 101 -10.99 11.59 -11.76
C ALA A 101 -10.00 12.76 -11.95
N PRO A 102 -10.40 13.86 -12.59
CA PRO A 102 -9.48 14.94 -13.01
C PRO A 102 -8.79 15.69 -11.87
N ASN A 103 -9.31 15.59 -10.64
CA ASN A 103 -8.76 16.25 -9.44
C ASN A 103 -8.37 15.27 -8.33
N ALA A 104 -8.33 13.96 -8.61
CA ALA A 104 -7.94 12.98 -7.60
C ALA A 104 -6.47 13.13 -7.18
N THR A 105 -5.62 13.57 -8.11
CA THR A 105 -4.17 13.58 -7.93
C THR A 105 -3.52 14.91 -8.29
N ARG A 106 -2.48 15.29 -7.55
CA ARG A 106 -1.53 16.34 -7.89
C ARG A 106 -0.13 15.74 -8.00
N THR A 107 0.54 15.97 -9.13
CA THR A 107 1.90 15.50 -9.37
C THR A 107 2.91 16.63 -9.15
N GLY A 108 3.88 16.40 -8.26
CA GLY A 108 5.05 17.26 -8.04
C GLY A 108 6.30 16.71 -8.72
N LYS A 109 7.48 17.27 -8.42
CA LYS A 109 8.76 16.79 -8.96
C LYS A 109 9.06 15.36 -8.50
N ASN A 110 9.16 15.15 -7.20
CA ASN A 110 9.47 13.84 -6.60
C ASN A 110 8.28 13.16 -5.90
N VAL A 111 7.07 13.72 -6.02
CA VAL A 111 5.89 13.22 -5.32
C VAL A 111 4.67 13.10 -6.23
N VAL A 112 3.77 12.17 -5.87
CA VAL A 112 2.37 12.18 -6.30
C VAL A 112 1.49 12.22 -5.07
N ILE A 113 0.54 13.16 -5.03
CA ILE A 113 -0.37 13.35 -3.91
C ILE A 113 -1.78 13.00 -4.35
N VAL A 114 -2.43 12.11 -3.63
CA VAL A 114 -3.84 11.74 -3.81
C VAL A 114 -4.67 12.35 -2.69
N ASN A 115 -5.68 13.13 -3.06
CA ASN A 115 -6.64 13.70 -2.12
C ASN A 115 -7.87 12.81 -2.01
N GLY A 116 -7.81 11.82 -1.11
CA GLY A 116 -8.88 10.87 -0.85
C GLY A 116 -10.02 11.37 0.04
N LYS A 117 -10.06 12.66 0.41
CA LYS A 117 -11.10 13.19 1.31
C LYS A 117 -12.50 12.89 0.76
N GLY A 118 -13.32 12.22 1.57
CA GLY A 118 -14.69 11.85 1.23
C GLY A 118 -14.83 10.67 0.26
N ILE A 119 -13.71 10.08 -0.19
CA ILE A 119 -13.69 8.96 -1.14
C ILE A 119 -12.99 7.74 -0.54
N ILE A 120 -11.75 7.91 -0.08
CA ILE A 120 -10.92 6.82 0.46
C ILE A 120 -11.12 6.76 1.98
N ASP A 121 -11.56 5.59 2.47
CA ASP A 121 -11.68 5.32 3.90
C ASP A 121 -10.31 5.39 4.59
N GLU A 122 -10.27 5.92 5.81
CA GLU A 122 -9.03 6.12 6.56
C GLU A 122 -8.26 4.82 6.88
N SER A 123 -8.92 3.66 6.88
CA SER A 123 -8.29 2.35 7.03
C SER A 123 -7.62 1.85 5.74
N MET A 124 -7.97 2.46 4.61
CA MET A 124 -7.59 2.03 3.26
C MET A 124 -6.43 2.83 2.67
N THR A 125 -6.10 4.00 3.22
CA THR A 125 -5.03 4.88 2.71
C THR A 125 -3.69 4.15 2.56
N GLY A 126 -3.35 3.28 3.52
CA GLY A 126 -2.12 2.49 3.49
C GLY A 126 -2.10 1.43 2.38
N ALA A 127 -3.25 0.88 1.99
CA ALA A 127 -3.34 -0.09 0.89
C ALA A 127 -3.33 0.63 -0.46
N VAL A 128 -4.10 1.72 -0.57
CA VAL A 128 -4.17 2.53 -1.79
C VAL A 128 -2.79 3.13 -2.11
N SER A 129 -2.09 3.70 -1.12
CA SER A 129 -0.72 4.20 -1.32
C SER A 129 0.25 3.12 -1.78
N SER A 130 0.17 1.91 -1.21
CA SER A 130 0.98 0.77 -1.66
C SER A 130 0.69 0.38 -3.11
N LEU A 131 -0.59 0.29 -3.48
CA LEU A 131 -1.00 -0.06 -4.84
C LEU A 131 -0.50 0.96 -5.86
N ILE A 132 -0.71 2.25 -5.60
CA ILE A 132 -0.24 3.33 -6.48
C ILE A 132 1.28 3.31 -6.62
N SER A 133 2.00 3.13 -5.52
CA SER A 133 3.47 3.05 -5.54
C SER A 133 3.98 1.85 -6.36
N SER A 134 3.20 0.77 -6.43
CA SER A 134 3.55 -0.45 -7.18
C SER A 134 3.10 -0.46 -8.64
N SER A 135 2.06 0.32 -8.99
CA SER A 135 1.41 0.26 -10.31
C SER A 135 2.09 1.09 -11.39
N LYS A 136 3.17 1.81 -11.07
CA LYS A 136 3.91 2.72 -11.97
C LYS A 136 3.05 3.81 -12.64
N LEU A 137 1.82 4.04 -12.18
CA LEU A 137 0.89 5.03 -12.75
C LEU A 137 1.51 6.43 -12.85
N PHE A 138 2.43 6.76 -11.95
CA PHE A 138 3.08 8.07 -11.86
C PHE A 138 4.62 7.99 -11.98
N GLY A 139 5.15 6.90 -12.53
CA GLY A 139 6.58 6.63 -12.66
C GLY A 139 7.21 5.91 -11.45
N GLU A 140 8.46 5.47 -11.59
CA GLU A 140 9.14 4.59 -10.61
C GLU A 140 9.90 5.36 -9.51
N SER A 141 10.05 6.67 -9.66
CA SER A 141 10.91 7.49 -8.79
C SER A 141 10.15 8.57 -8.02
N LYS A 142 8.84 8.41 -7.82
CA LYS A 142 8.05 9.34 -7.01
C LYS A 142 7.58 8.70 -5.71
N VAL A 143 7.63 9.47 -4.63
CA VAL A 143 6.95 9.13 -3.37
C VAL A 143 5.45 9.29 -3.57
N THR A 144 4.69 8.26 -3.21
CA THR A 144 3.23 8.32 -3.19
C THR A 144 2.76 8.83 -1.83
N ILE A 145 1.88 9.83 -1.83
CA ILE A 145 1.26 10.40 -0.64
C ILE A 145 -0.25 10.31 -0.82
N VAL A 146 -0.94 9.58 0.05
CA VAL A 146 -2.40 9.51 0.07
C VAL A 146 -2.91 10.20 1.32
N THR A 147 -3.86 11.12 1.14
CA THR A 147 -4.46 11.89 2.24
C THR A 147 -5.95 11.62 2.33
N THR A 148 -6.52 11.64 3.52
CA THR A 148 -7.98 11.65 3.76
C THR A 148 -8.27 12.27 5.12
N LEU A 149 -9.55 12.37 5.50
CA LEU A 149 -9.94 12.72 6.85
C LEU A 149 -10.22 11.48 7.70
N THR A 150 -9.75 11.49 8.94
CA THR A 150 -10.16 10.52 9.96
C THR A 150 -11.62 10.77 10.35
N ARG A 151 -12.23 9.81 11.05
CA ARG A 151 -13.53 10.03 11.71
C ARG A 151 -13.52 11.17 12.73
N SER A 152 -12.36 11.49 13.32
CA SER A 152 -12.17 12.63 14.24
C SER A 152 -12.01 13.98 13.52
N GLY A 153 -11.95 14.00 12.18
CA GLY A 153 -11.79 15.24 11.40
C GLY A 153 -10.33 15.71 11.22
N GLU A 154 -9.37 14.89 11.65
CA GLU A 154 -7.94 15.12 11.42
C GLU A 154 -7.54 14.67 10.02
N ALA A 155 -6.48 15.25 9.47
CA ALA A 155 -5.92 14.79 8.20
C ALA A 155 -5.00 13.59 8.46
N LYS A 156 -5.31 12.46 7.83
CA LYS A 156 -4.49 11.26 7.82
C LYS A 156 -3.68 11.21 6.54
N ILE A 157 -2.38 10.96 6.67
CA ILE A 157 -1.43 10.89 5.57
C ILE A 157 -0.78 9.51 5.58
N SER A 158 -0.72 8.85 4.43
CA SER A 158 0.01 7.59 4.23
C SER A 158 0.98 7.75 3.09
N THR A 159 2.25 7.45 3.33
CA THR A 159 3.33 7.64 2.36
C THR A 159 3.98 6.32 1.98
N ARG A 160 4.42 6.22 0.72
CA ARG A 160 5.16 5.09 0.18
C ARG A 160 6.30 5.57 -0.71
N ALA A 161 7.47 4.99 -0.53
CA ALA A 161 8.61 5.14 -1.40
C ALA A 161 8.85 3.81 -2.14
N THR A 162 9.52 3.87 -3.28
CA THR A 162 10.05 2.68 -3.95
C THR A 162 11.39 2.28 -3.31
N GLU A 163 11.80 1.02 -3.50
CA GLU A 163 13.09 0.54 -3.00
C GLU A 163 14.26 1.39 -3.54
N GLN A 164 14.17 1.81 -4.80
CA GLN A 164 15.15 2.70 -5.43
C GLN A 164 15.30 4.03 -4.67
N LEU A 165 14.18 4.63 -4.24
CA LEU A 165 14.21 5.87 -3.46
C LEU A 165 14.83 5.66 -2.07
N VAL A 166 14.52 4.54 -1.41
CA VAL A 166 15.13 4.19 -0.12
C VAL A 166 16.63 3.98 -0.25
N GLN A 167 17.09 3.33 -1.33
CA GLN A 167 18.52 3.16 -1.63
C GLN A 167 19.23 4.49 -1.89
N LYS A 168 18.52 5.49 -2.43
CA LYS A 168 19.00 6.88 -2.56
C LYS A 168 18.96 7.66 -1.22
N GLY A 169 18.62 7.00 -0.12
CA GLY A 169 18.64 7.56 1.23
C GLY A 169 17.29 7.99 1.77
N VAL A 170 16.21 7.96 0.98
CA VAL A 170 14.87 8.41 1.42
C VAL A 170 14.41 7.62 2.64
N ASN A 171 14.07 8.33 3.71
CA ASN A 171 13.52 7.75 4.93
C ASN A 171 12.23 8.47 5.34
N LEU A 172 11.10 8.01 4.83
CA LEU A 172 9.78 8.61 5.09
C LEU A 172 9.43 8.61 6.58
N GLY A 173 9.76 7.54 7.31
CA GLY A 173 9.54 7.44 8.75
C GLY A 173 10.19 8.58 9.52
N LYS A 174 11.48 8.82 9.28
CA LYS A 174 12.22 9.91 9.93
C LYS A 174 11.70 11.29 9.52
N ILE A 175 11.39 11.48 8.23
CA ILE A 175 10.85 12.76 7.73
C ILE A 175 9.53 13.08 8.45
N LEU A 176 8.59 12.15 8.49
CA LEU A 176 7.29 12.37 9.14
C LEU A 176 7.41 12.50 10.66
N GLN A 177 8.32 11.76 11.29
CA GLN A 177 8.60 11.89 12.73
C GLN A 177 9.09 13.29 13.11
N ASN A 178 9.92 13.91 12.26
CA ASN A 178 10.45 15.25 12.50
C ASN A 178 9.48 16.36 12.08
N LEU A 179 8.67 16.13 11.03
CA LEU A 179 7.80 17.15 10.46
C LEU A 179 6.46 17.27 11.18
N SER A 180 5.81 16.14 11.51
CA SER A 180 4.44 16.13 12.06
C SER A 180 4.27 16.93 13.36
N PRO A 181 5.21 16.89 14.33
CA PRO A 181 5.10 17.68 15.55
C PRO A 181 5.05 19.19 15.31
N LYS A 182 5.68 19.70 14.24
CA LYS A 182 5.66 21.12 13.88
C LYS A 182 4.27 21.64 13.50
N TYR A 183 3.36 20.72 13.17
CA TYR A 183 1.97 21.01 12.81
C TYR A 183 0.98 20.49 13.85
N GLY A 184 1.45 20.18 15.07
CA GLY A 184 0.58 19.71 16.15
C GLY A 184 0.04 18.29 15.95
N GLY A 185 0.72 17.46 15.16
CA GLY A 185 0.34 16.07 14.96
C GLY A 185 1.47 15.09 15.20
N ILE A 186 1.21 13.82 14.87
CA ILE A 186 2.13 12.71 15.06
C ILE A 186 2.43 12.03 13.73
N GLY A 187 3.64 11.49 13.59
CA GLY A 187 4.02 10.76 12.40
C GLY A 187 5.24 9.88 12.63
N GLY A 188 5.40 8.89 11.75
CA GLY A 188 6.48 7.92 11.85
C GLY A 188 6.23 6.69 10.98
N GLY A 189 7.11 5.71 11.11
CA GLY A 189 7.05 4.45 10.37
C GLY A 189 8.44 4.04 9.85
N HIS A 190 8.45 3.30 8.76
CA HIS A 190 9.66 2.78 8.14
C HIS A 190 10.15 3.72 7.02
N ALA A 191 11.38 3.51 6.55
CA ALA A 191 11.94 4.28 5.46
C ALA A 191 11.07 4.23 4.19
N ILE A 192 10.54 3.04 3.87
CA ILE A 192 9.73 2.78 2.68
C ILE A 192 8.25 3.12 2.84
N ALA A 193 7.74 3.11 4.07
CA ALA A 193 6.32 3.20 4.36
C ALA A 193 6.09 3.86 5.72
N ALA A 194 5.45 5.03 5.71
CA ALA A 194 5.20 5.81 6.91
C ALA A 194 3.81 6.45 6.87
N GLY A 195 3.39 7.03 8.00
CA GLY A 195 2.13 7.73 8.11
C GLY A 195 2.21 8.90 9.09
N ALA A 196 1.27 9.82 8.96
CA ALA A 196 1.10 10.94 9.86
C ALA A 196 -0.39 11.24 10.08
N THR A 197 -0.70 11.87 11.21
CA THR A 197 -2.02 12.43 11.52
C THR A 197 -1.81 13.81 12.10
N ILE A 198 -2.43 14.81 11.49
CA ILE A 198 -2.27 16.23 11.82
C ILE A 198 -3.64 16.93 11.79
N PRO A 199 -3.80 18.10 12.43
CA PRO A 199 -4.98 18.94 12.26
C PRO A 199 -5.26 19.22 10.78
N SER A 200 -6.51 19.08 10.34
CA SER A 200 -6.87 19.21 8.93
C SER A 200 -6.67 20.62 8.37
N SER A 201 -6.69 21.65 9.23
CA SER A 201 -6.36 23.04 8.87
C SER A 201 -4.90 23.23 8.44
N GLU A 202 -3.99 22.37 8.88
CA GLU A 202 -2.56 22.46 8.60
C GLU A 202 -2.14 21.64 7.37
N LEU A 203 -3.04 20.85 6.77
CA LEU A 203 -2.71 19.88 5.72
C LEU A 203 -1.97 20.50 4.54
N ASP A 204 -2.44 21.62 4.02
CA ASP A 204 -1.82 22.25 2.85
C ASP A 204 -0.40 22.75 3.14
N ARG A 205 -0.16 23.28 4.35
CA ARG A 205 1.17 23.72 4.78
C ARG A 205 2.09 22.52 4.98
N PHE A 206 1.60 21.48 5.64
CA PHE A 206 2.34 20.24 5.85
C PHE A 206 2.77 19.58 4.54
N LEU A 207 1.87 19.48 3.55
CA LEU A 207 2.18 18.86 2.26
C LEU A 207 3.23 19.65 1.47
N ARG A 208 3.23 20.98 1.56
CA ARG A 208 4.26 21.82 0.93
C ARG A 208 5.63 21.58 1.55
N ASP A 209 5.73 21.56 2.87
CA ASP A 209 7.01 21.35 3.55
C ASP A 209 7.51 19.91 3.41
N LEU A 210 6.60 18.94 3.35
CA LEU A 210 6.94 17.55 3.02
C LEU A 210 7.48 17.41 1.60
N GLU A 211 6.82 18.02 0.62
CA GLU A 211 7.29 18.03 -0.78
C GLU A 211 8.67 18.69 -0.89
N LYS A 212 8.86 19.84 -0.25
CA LYS A 212 10.15 20.54 -0.20
C LYS A 212 11.25 19.68 0.43
N SER A 213 10.97 19.03 1.56
CA SER A 213 11.94 18.15 2.23
C SER A 213 12.35 16.96 1.36
N LEU A 214 11.43 16.43 0.56
CA LEU A 214 11.73 15.34 -0.38
C LEU A 214 12.51 15.84 -1.59
N ASP A 215 12.21 17.04 -2.08
CA ASP A 215 12.93 17.66 -3.18
C ASP A 215 14.37 18.02 -2.83
N GLU A 216 14.63 18.53 -1.62
CA GLU A 216 15.98 18.81 -1.12
C GLU A 216 16.81 17.53 -0.93
N MET A 217 16.16 16.42 -0.55
CA MET A 217 16.82 15.13 -0.33
C MET A 217 17.19 14.41 -1.63
N LEU A 218 16.44 14.69 -2.70
CA LEU A 218 16.57 14.03 -4.01
C LEU A 218 17.16 14.95 -5.09
N ALA A 219 17.62 16.16 -4.70
CA ALA A 219 18.37 17.08 -5.55
C ALA A 219 19.80 16.60 -5.75
#